data_AF-A0A9D9H7H3-F1
#
_entry.id   AF-A0A9D9H7H3-F1
#
_cell.length_a   1.000
_cell.length_b   1.000
_cell.length_c   1.000
_cell.angle_alpha   90.00
_cell.angle_beta   90.00
_cell.angle_gamma   90.00
#
_symmetry.space_group_name_H-M   'P 1'
#
loop_
_entity.id
_entity.type
_entity.pdbx_description
1 polymer ?
#
loop_
_entity_poly.entity_id
_entity_poly.type
_entity_poly.pdbx_seq_one_letter_code
_entity_poly.pdbx_strand_id
1 'polypeptide(L)'
;MKRTEISTLGEFGLIDHITEGIEFVNKETVKGVGDDAAVLDMNGTRTLVTTDLLLEGIHFDLTYVPLKHLGYKSAVVNFSDIYAMNGTP
;
A
#
# COMPACT_ATOMS: atom_id res chain seq x y z
N MET A 1 -4.74 -30.82 -5.43
CA MET A 1 -4.92 -29.57 -4.66
C MET A 1 -6.34 -29.08 -4.86
N LYS A 2 -7.03 -28.71 -3.77
CA LYS A 2 -8.34 -28.04 -3.84
C LYS A 2 -8.07 -26.55 -4.09
N ARG A 3 -8.75 -25.92 -5.05
CA ARG A 3 -8.60 -24.49 -5.33
C ARG A 3 -9.18 -23.70 -4.15
N THR A 4 -8.38 -22.79 -3.57
CA THR A 4 -8.85 -21.84 -2.57
C THR A 4 -9.30 -20.58 -3.32
N GLU A 5 -10.58 -20.25 -3.24
CA GLU A 5 -11.08 -18.99 -3.80
C GLU A 5 -10.65 -17.82 -2.92
N ILE A 6 -10.11 -16.75 -3.51
CA ILE A 6 -9.60 -15.56 -2.78
C ILE A 6 -10.68 -14.97 -1.87
N SER A 7 -11.95 -14.99 -2.31
CA SER A 7 -13.09 -14.50 -1.54
C SER A 7 -13.28 -15.19 -0.19
N THR A 8 -12.76 -16.41 0.00
CA THR A 8 -12.83 -17.13 1.28
C THR A 8 -11.80 -16.68 2.30
N LEU A 9 -10.71 -16.02 1.87
CA LEU A 9 -9.68 -15.48 2.73
C LEU A 9 -10.01 -14.05 3.20
N GLY A 10 -10.68 -13.28 2.34
CA GLY A 10 -10.83 -11.84 2.55
C GLY A 10 -9.50 -11.10 2.37
N GLU A 11 -9.50 -9.80 2.61
CA GLU A 11 -8.32 -8.95 2.42
C GLU A 11 -7.19 -9.29 3.40
N PHE A 12 -7.45 -9.19 4.70
CA PHE A 12 -6.43 -9.44 5.73
C PHE A 12 -5.90 -10.88 5.69
N GLY A 13 -6.77 -11.87 5.48
CA GLY A 13 -6.34 -13.27 5.35
C GLY A 13 -5.49 -13.51 4.09
N LEU A 14 -5.71 -12.77 3.01
CA LEU A 14 -4.85 -12.81 1.83
C LEU A 14 -3.51 -12.14 2.11
N ILE A 15 -3.49 -10.98 2.78
CA ILE A 15 -2.25 -10.29 3.17
C ILE A 15 -1.40 -11.21 4.06
N ASP A 16 -2.00 -11.81 5.08
CA ASP A 16 -1.30 -12.75 5.96
C ASP A 16 -0.71 -13.91 5.15
N HIS A 17 -1.50 -14.50 4.24
CA HIS A 17 -1.05 -15.62 3.42
C HIS A 17 0.10 -15.27 2.46
N ILE A 18 0.08 -14.11 1.80
CA ILE A 18 1.14 -13.71 0.86
C ILE A 18 2.39 -13.20 1.55
N THR A 19 2.27 -12.75 2.80
CA THR A 19 3.37 -12.18 3.58
C THR A 19 3.97 -13.15 4.60
N GLU A 20 3.34 -14.31 4.76
CA GLU A 20 3.84 -15.42 5.56
C GLU A 20 5.26 -15.81 5.12
N GLY A 21 6.20 -15.75 6.06
CA GLY A 21 7.60 -16.14 5.80
C GLY A 21 8.42 -15.14 4.99
N ILE A 22 7.95 -13.90 4.79
CA ILE A 22 8.79 -12.85 4.22
C ILE A 22 9.96 -12.55 5.17
N GLU A 23 11.18 -12.73 4.67
CA GLU A 23 12.40 -12.30 5.33
C GLU A 23 12.90 -10.98 4.73
N PHE A 24 13.27 -10.04 5.59
CA PHE A 24 13.85 -8.78 5.13
C PHE A 24 15.29 -8.99 4.68
N VAL A 25 15.53 -8.82 3.38
CA VAL A 25 16.87 -8.95 2.78
C VAL A 25 17.74 -7.73 3.05
N ASN A 26 17.14 -6.54 3.09
CA ASN A 26 17.85 -5.28 3.29
C ASN A 26 17.86 -4.91 4.77
N LYS A 27 19.06 -4.62 5.30
CA LYS A 27 19.25 -4.21 6.71
C LYS A 27 18.58 -2.87 7.02
N GLU A 28 18.33 -2.06 5.99
CA GLU A 28 17.67 -0.76 6.08
C GLU A 28 16.16 -0.92 6.33
N THR A 29 15.56 -2.09 6.13
CA THR A 29 14.14 -2.31 6.41
C THR A 29 13.89 -2.36 7.92
N VAL A 30 13.30 -1.29 8.45
CA VAL A 30 12.93 -1.17 9.86
C VAL A 30 11.55 -1.78 10.11
N LYS A 31 10.60 -1.53 9.20
CA LYS A 31 9.24 -2.07 9.26
C LYS A 31 8.76 -2.41 7.85
N GLY A 32 8.27 -3.63 7.67
CA GLY A 32 7.64 -4.10 6.43
C GLY A 32 6.12 -4.09 6.53
N VAL A 33 5.50 -5.22 6.19
CA VAL A 33 4.05 -5.44 6.14
C VAL A 33 3.38 -5.18 7.50
N GLY A 34 2.16 -4.61 7.48
CA GLY A 34 1.26 -4.56 8.64
C GLY A 34 0.95 -3.17 9.18
N ASP A 35 1.23 -2.11 8.41
CA ASP A 35 0.85 -0.73 8.71
C ASP A 35 0.63 0.05 7.39
N ASP A 36 0.28 1.34 7.48
CA ASP A 36 -0.04 2.17 6.31
C ASP A 36 1.16 2.42 5.37
N ALA A 37 2.40 2.27 5.84
CA ALA A 37 3.60 2.34 5.01
C ALA A 37 4.76 1.49 5.56
N ALA A 38 5.64 1.03 4.67
CA ALA A 38 6.93 0.47 5.04
C ALA A 38 7.88 1.57 5.51
N VAL A 39 8.77 1.25 6.46
CA VAL A 39 9.76 2.17 7.02
C VAL A 39 11.16 1.68 6.71
N LEU A 40 11.95 2.52 6.04
CA LEU A 40 13.36 2.27 5.73
C LEU A 40 14.24 3.26 6.50
N ASP A 41 15.37 2.81 7.04
CA ASP A 41 16.41 3.67 7.60
C ASP A 41 17.49 3.93 6.54
N MET A 42 17.52 5.16 6.03
CA MET A 42 18.52 5.64 5.10
C MET A 42 19.51 6.53 5.85
N ASN A 43 20.46 5.90 6.54
CA ASN A 43 21.54 6.57 7.28
C ASN A 43 21.04 7.61 8.30
N GLY A 44 20.08 7.23 9.14
CA GLY A 44 19.51 8.08 10.19
C GLY A 44 18.29 8.89 9.74
N THR A 45 17.91 8.79 8.46
CA THR A 45 16.65 9.35 7.95
C THR A 45 15.65 8.22 7.76
N ARG A 46 14.48 8.33 8.40
CA ARG A 46 13.38 7.37 8.19
C ARG A 46 12.61 7.74 6.93
N THR A 47 12.69 6.90 5.92
CA THR A 47 11.95 7.03 4.66
C THR A 47 10.74 6.11 4.69
N LEU A 48 9.57 6.67 4.40
CA LEU A 48 8.32 5.93 4.33
C LEU A 48 8.00 5.58 2.86
N VAL A 49 7.51 4.37 2.64
CA VAL A 49 7.15 3.88 1.30
C VAL A 49 5.79 3.19 1.38
N THR A 50 4.82 3.71 0.63
CA THR A 50 3.49 3.10 0.42
C THR A 50 3.23 2.96 -1.07
N THR A 51 2.22 2.16 -1.42
CA THR A 51 1.71 2.07 -2.79
C THR A 51 0.23 1.70 -2.79
N ASP A 52 -0.54 2.43 -3.61
CA ASP A 52 -1.94 2.13 -3.88
C ASP A 52 -2.22 1.83 -5.35
N LEU A 53 -3.25 1.01 -5.59
CA LEU A 53 -3.80 0.75 -6.91
C LEU A 53 -5.22 1.32 -7.03
N LEU A 54 -5.45 2.16 -8.05
CA LEU A 54 -6.79 2.64 -8.39
C LEU A 54 -7.30 1.97 -9.67
N LEU A 55 -8.40 1.26 -9.53
CA LEU A 55 -9.13 0.58 -10.62
C LEU A 55 -10.39 1.35 -11.03
N GLU A 56 -10.60 1.52 -12.35
CA GLU A 56 -11.83 2.09 -12.92
C GLU A 56 -13.04 1.19 -12.62
N GLY A 57 -14.20 1.79 -12.35
CA GLY A 57 -15.43 1.10 -11.95
C GLY A 57 -15.49 0.73 -10.46
N ILE A 58 -14.35 0.80 -9.74
CA ILE A 58 -14.27 0.59 -8.29
C ILE A 58 -13.93 1.89 -7.57
N HIS A 59 -12.84 2.54 -7.97
CA HIS A 59 -12.31 3.73 -7.29
C HIS A 59 -12.62 5.03 -8.04
N PHE A 60 -12.78 4.97 -9.36
CA PHE A 60 -13.10 6.13 -10.20
C PHE A 60 -13.86 5.68 -11.45
N ASP A 61 -14.41 6.66 -12.17
CA ASP A 61 -15.05 6.49 -13.47
C ASP A 61 -14.71 7.72 -14.32
N LEU A 62 -14.11 7.51 -15.50
CA LEU A 62 -13.65 8.62 -16.35
C LEU A 62 -14.79 9.47 -16.92
N THR A 63 -16.03 8.98 -16.87
CA THR A 63 -17.25 9.76 -17.21
C THR A 63 -17.45 10.91 -16.24
N TYR A 64 -17.06 10.74 -14.97
CA TYR A 64 -17.29 11.70 -13.90
C TYR A 64 -15.99 12.28 -13.31
N VAL A 65 -14.84 11.63 -13.56
CA VAL A 65 -13.54 11.99 -13.01
C VAL A 65 -12.56 12.30 -14.14
N PRO A 66 -12.38 13.59 -14.50
CA PRO A 66 -11.37 14.00 -15.47
C PRO A 66 -9.97 13.59 -15.03
N LEU A 67 -9.06 13.39 -15.99
CA LEU A 67 -7.70 12.89 -15.73
C LEU A 67 -6.92 13.72 -14.70
N LYS A 68 -7.12 15.04 -14.65
CA LYS A 68 -6.49 15.89 -13.62
C LYS A 68 -6.98 15.55 -12.21
N HIS A 69 -8.27 15.28 -12.03
CA HIS A 69 -8.83 14.90 -10.74
C HIS A 69 -8.41 13.49 -10.36
N LEU A 70 -8.34 12.58 -11.34
CA LEU A 70 -7.79 11.25 -11.13
C LEU A 70 -6.34 11.33 -10.65
N GLY A 71 -5.48 12.10 -11.33
CA GLY A 71 -4.09 12.30 -10.93
C GLY A 71 -3.96 12.90 -9.52
N TYR A 72 -4.81 13.89 -9.19
CA TYR A 72 -4.86 14.43 -7.82
C TYR A 72 -5.27 13.37 -6.80
N LYS A 73 -6.31 12.59 -7.08
CA LYS A 73 -6.75 11.50 -6.21
C LYS A 73 -5.65 10.45 -6.03
N SER A 74 -4.97 10.04 -7.10
CA SER A 74 -3.86 9.08 -7.05
C SER A 74 -2.72 9.54 -6.14
N ALA A 75 -2.40 10.83 -6.12
CA ALA A 75 -1.39 11.37 -5.21
C ALA A 75 -1.91 11.44 -3.76
N VAL A 76 -3.12 11.97 -3.56
CA VAL A 76 -3.67 12.23 -2.22
C VAL A 76 -3.92 10.95 -1.43
N VAL A 77 -4.33 9.85 -2.07
CA VAL A 77 -4.51 8.56 -1.35
C VAL A 77 -3.19 8.10 -0.73
N ASN A 78 -2.10 8.07 -1.50
CA ASN A 78 -0.78 7.68 -0.99
C ASN A 78 -0.24 8.71 0.03
N PHE A 79 -0.49 10.01 -0.16
CA PHE A 79 -0.08 11.02 0.83
C PHE A 79 -0.81 10.84 2.16
N SER A 80 -2.06 10.36 2.14
CA SER A 80 -2.83 10.09 3.35
C SER A 80 -2.12 9.05 4.24
N ASP A 81 -1.62 7.97 3.66
CA ASP A 81 -0.87 6.93 4.39
C ASP A 81 0.41 7.49 5.02
N ILE A 82 1.15 8.30 4.26
CA ILE A 82 2.37 8.95 4.76
C ILE A 82 2.06 9.86 5.95
N TYR A 83 0.96 10.62 5.90
CA TYR A 83 0.52 11.44 7.02
C TYR A 83 0.03 10.60 8.22
N ALA A 84 -0.66 9.49 7.99
CA ALA A 84 -1.09 8.56 9.05
C ALA A 84 0.11 8.00 9.84
N MET A 85 1.24 7.82 9.15
CA MET A 85 2.53 7.41 9.70
C MET A 85 3.36 8.58 10.27
N ASN A 86 2.77 9.76 10.45
CA ASN A 86 3.41 10.98 10.93
C ASN A 86 4.61 11.43 10.06
N GLY A 87 4.56 11.12 8.77
CA GLY A 87 5.52 11.54 7.76
C GLY A 87 5.13 12.83 7.04
N THR A 88 6.10 13.36 6.28
CA THR A 88 5.91 14.50 5.39
C THR A 88 6.24 14.06 3.95
N PRO A 89 5.26 14.03 3.04
CA PRO A 89 5.47 13.65 1.63
C PRO A 89 6.32 14.65 0.84
#